data_AF-A0A507F2F4-F1
#
_entry.id   AF-A0A507F2F4-F1
#
_cell.length_a   1.000
_cell.length_b   1.000
_cell.length_c   1.000
_cell.angle_alpha   90.00
_cell.angle_beta   90.00
_cell.angle_gamma   90.00
#
_symmetry.space_group_name_H-M   'P 1'
#
loop_
_entity.id
_entity.type
_entity.pdbx_description
1 polymer ?
#
loop_
_entity_poly.entity_id
_entity_poly.type
_entity_poly.pdbx_seq_one_letter_code
_entity_poly.pdbx_strand_id
1 'polypeptide(L)'
;MLFLTDAEEEFLALSPLIPTGPKKTRLFNQGLKLCPVRPAQESQYKPLLKTICHEEGHERRPPNHYPMTIYTSDPSIIRYSLKVQPKKIQAPILQDTILIQNLLTLDECRQILLAAESVGFTPDEPVVDTANSRSTLAHNVIWLTDPKLTQTIHERSTPHLPATMPEDGDVYNNESTSNRVLDGINPRWRVYRYVPGAIYRPHIDGGWPKSEYHVDTDTYTFDASQGSTWSRLTFLIYLNEGFEGGETTYFVPSKDSVGVLDAKSVVPRAGCAMVFPHGSVKGNLLHEGSGVTKGVKYIARTDVLYRKVE
;
A
#
# COMPACT_ATOMS: atom_id res chain seq x y z
N MET A 1 16.50 -5.93 -34.43
CA MET A 1 15.04 -6.13 -34.42
C MET A 1 14.78 -7.17 -33.34
N LEU A 2 14.60 -6.73 -32.10
CA LEU A 2 14.38 -7.60 -30.94
C LEU A 2 12.88 -7.71 -30.74
N PHE A 3 12.37 -8.94 -30.70
CA PHE A 3 10.98 -9.24 -30.42
C PHE A 3 10.73 -9.05 -28.92
N LEU A 4 9.70 -8.27 -28.55
CA LEU A 4 9.24 -8.10 -27.18
C LEU A 4 8.61 -9.41 -26.69
N THR A 5 8.76 -9.71 -25.41
CA THR A 5 8.19 -10.92 -24.79
C THR A 5 6.75 -10.68 -24.34
N ASP A 6 5.90 -11.72 -24.30
CA ASP A 6 4.47 -11.62 -23.93
C ASP A 6 4.21 -10.92 -22.57
N ALA A 7 5.20 -10.90 -21.67
CA ALA A 7 5.13 -10.22 -20.38
C ALA A 7 5.22 -8.67 -20.46
N GLU A 8 5.88 -8.15 -21.51
CA GLU A 8 5.98 -6.70 -21.74
C GLU A 8 4.67 -6.14 -22.33
N GLU A 9 3.95 -6.92 -23.15
CA GLU A 9 2.63 -6.52 -23.66
C GLU A 9 1.54 -6.51 -22.57
N GLU A 10 1.54 -7.49 -21.65
CA GLU A 10 0.58 -7.55 -20.53
C GLU A 10 0.77 -6.38 -19.54
N PHE A 11 2.02 -5.90 -19.38
CA PHE A 11 2.36 -4.73 -18.55
C PHE A 11 2.09 -3.40 -19.26
N LEU A 12 2.37 -3.29 -20.56
CA LEU A 12 2.05 -2.10 -21.36
C LEU A 12 0.53 -1.90 -21.52
N ALA A 13 -0.27 -2.97 -21.49
CA ALA A 13 -1.73 -2.89 -21.43
C ALA A 13 -2.28 -2.27 -20.12
N LEU A 14 -1.44 -2.13 -19.08
CA LEU A 14 -1.75 -1.42 -17.83
C LEU A 14 -1.30 0.05 -17.83
N SER A 15 -0.61 0.50 -18.89
CA SER A 15 -0.28 1.91 -19.14
C SER A 15 -1.19 2.46 -20.23
N PRO A 16 -2.14 3.39 -19.94
CA PRO A 16 -2.72 4.18 -21.01
C PRO A 16 -1.67 5.20 -21.44
N LEU A 17 -0.80 4.80 -22.37
CA LEU A 17 -0.13 5.79 -23.22
C LEU A 17 -1.22 6.62 -23.89
N ILE A 18 -1.14 7.93 -23.69
CA ILE A 18 -1.97 8.96 -24.34
C ILE A 18 -2.09 8.60 -25.83
N PRO A 19 -3.29 8.31 -26.37
CA PRO A 19 -3.42 7.99 -27.78
C PRO A 19 -3.18 9.25 -28.62
N THR A 20 -2.06 9.28 -29.33
CA THR A 20 -1.87 10.19 -30.45
C THR A 20 -2.65 9.64 -31.65
N GLY A 21 -3.88 10.14 -31.84
CA GLY A 21 -4.58 10.06 -33.12
C GLY A 21 -5.93 9.32 -33.13
N PRO A 22 -6.84 9.67 -34.07
CA PRO A 22 -8.22 9.21 -34.02
C PRO A 22 -8.39 7.98 -34.90
N LYS A 23 -8.56 6.78 -34.30
CA LYS A 23 -9.30 5.65 -34.91
C LYS A 23 -9.54 4.51 -33.91
N LYS A 24 -10.80 4.44 -33.48
CA LYS A 24 -11.59 3.25 -33.06
C LYS A 24 -10.85 2.09 -32.37
N THR A 25 -11.00 2.01 -31.05
CA THR A 25 -11.11 0.74 -30.33
C THR A 25 -12.35 0.79 -29.43
N ARG A 26 -13.47 0.28 -29.96
CA ARG A 26 -14.67 -0.07 -29.20
C ARG A 26 -14.35 -1.43 -28.56
N LEU A 27 -13.95 -1.46 -27.29
CA LEU A 27 -13.96 -2.56 -26.32
C LEU A 27 -13.28 -2.01 -25.06
N PHE A 28 -13.79 -2.30 -23.86
CA PHE A 28 -13.54 -1.61 -22.58
C PHE A 28 -14.37 -0.34 -22.35
N ASN A 29 -15.70 -0.50 -22.23
CA ASN A 29 -16.53 0.52 -21.59
C ASN A 29 -17.61 -0.12 -20.68
N GLN A 30 -17.17 -1.07 -19.86
CA GLN A 30 -17.89 -1.48 -18.64
C GLN A 30 -16.88 -1.53 -17.50
N GLY A 31 -16.23 -0.40 -17.22
CA GLY A 31 -15.63 -0.21 -15.92
C GLY A 31 -16.77 -0.35 -14.90
N LEU A 32 -16.71 -1.39 -14.07
CA LEU A 32 -17.53 -1.50 -12.88
C LEU A 32 -17.12 -0.34 -11.98
N LYS A 33 -17.73 0.84 -12.20
CA LYS A 33 -17.66 1.95 -11.26
C LYS A 33 -18.11 1.37 -9.92
N LEU A 34 -17.20 1.28 -8.95
CA LEU A 34 -17.61 1.13 -7.56
C LEU A 34 -18.61 2.27 -7.31
N CYS A 35 -19.89 1.90 -7.15
CA CYS A 35 -20.94 2.88 -6.88
C CYS A 35 -20.48 3.76 -5.71
N PRO A 36 -20.71 5.08 -5.76
CA PRO A 36 -20.44 5.93 -4.62
C PRO A 36 -21.12 5.30 -3.40
N VAL A 37 -20.31 5.11 -2.36
CA VAL A 37 -20.74 4.49 -1.11
C VAL A 37 -21.97 5.25 -0.62
N ARG A 38 -23.07 4.53 -0.36
CA ARG A 38 -24.28 5.14 0.20
C ARG A 38 -24.14 5.18 1.73
N PRO A 39 -24.45 6.31 2.40
CA PRO A 39 -24.29 6.44 3.85
C PRO A 39 -24.96 5.33 4.67
N ALA A 40 -26.11 4.81 4.21
CA ALA A 40 -26.83 3.72 4.86
C ALA A 40 -26.06 2.38 4.88
N GLN A 41 -25.07 2.19 4.01
CA GLN A 41 -24.24 0.99 3.96
C GLN A 41 -23.00 1.08 4.86
N GLU A 42 -22.59 2.30 5.25
CA GLU A 42 -21.46 2.52 6.16
C GLU A 42 -21.87 2.25 7.61
N SER A 43 -23.09 2.62 7.99
CA SER A 43 -23.58 2.52 9.37
C SER A 43 -23.59 1.09 9.92
N GLN A 44 -23.62 0.07 9.07
CA GLN A 44 -23.55 -1.33 9.50
C GLN A 44 -22.13 -1.78 9.92
N TYR A 45 -21.08 -1.07 9.47
CA TYR A 45 -19.69 -1.43 9.78
C TYR A 45 -19.19 -0.78 11.06
N LYS A 46 -19.68 0.41 11.40
CA LYS A 46 -19.25 1.17 12.58
C LYS A 46 -19.33 0.35 13.89
N PRO A 47 -20.38 -0.45 14.16
CA PRO A 47 -20.44 -1.30 15.36
C PRO A 47 -19.40 -2.43 15.40
N LEU A 48 -18.80 -2.77 14.26
CA LEU A 48 -17.77 -3.80 14.13
C LEU A 48 -16.36 -3.24 14.28
N LEU A 49 -16.21 -1.92 14.47
CA LEU A 49 -14.95 -1.24 14.69
C LEU A 49 -14.91 -0.71 16.12
N LYS A 50 -13.75 -0.81 16.76
CA LYS A 50 -13.51 -0.22 18.08
C LYS A 50 -12.18 0.49 18.13
N THR A 51 -12.13 1.57 18.91
CA THR A 51 -10.88 2.30 19.19
C THR A 51 -10.07 1.52 20.21
N ILE A 52 -8.77 1.34 19.95
CA ILE A 52 -7.83 0.67 20.87
C ILE A 52 -6.66 1.56 21.30
N CYS A 53 -6.41 2.64 20.57
CA CYS A 53 -5.39 3.61 20.92
C CYS A 53 -5.80 4.98 20.38
N HIS A 54 -5.54 6.01 21.18
CA HIS A 54 -5.65 7.40 20.80
C HIS A 54 -4.38 8.11 21.27
N GLU A 55 -3.79 8.92 20.40
CA GLU A 55 -2.57 9.67 20.67
C GLU A 55 -2.77 11.11 20.18
N GLU A 56 -2.50 12.08 21.05
CA GLU A 56 -2.62 13.49 20.68
C GLU A 56 -1.56 13.87 19.65
N GLY A 57 -1.88 14.83 18.77
CA GLY A 57 -1.00 15.17 17.64
C GLY A 57 0.43 15.49 18.04
N HIS A 58 0.61 16.22 19.15
CA HIS A 58 1.92 16.61 19.68
C HIS A 58 2.70 15.46 20.36
N GLU A 59 2.03 14.37 20.73
CA GLU A 59 2.66 13.19 21.36
C GLU A 59 3.14 12.18 20.30
N ARG A 60 2.52 12.21 19.11
CA ARG A 60 2.89 11.39 17.96
C ARG A 60 4.37 11.52 17.62
N ARG A 61 4.91 10.47 17.02
CA ARG A 61 6.32 10.39 16.58
C ARG A 61 6.40 10.11 15.08
N PRO A 62 6.78 11.11 14.24
CA PRO A 62 7.04 12.51 14.60
C PRO A 62 5.74 13.25 15.01
N PRO A 63 5.86 14.40 15.70
CA PRO A 63 4.70 15.22 16.05
C PRO A 63 3.87 15.58 14.81
N ASN A 64 2.57 15.74 15.01
CA ASN A 64 1.60 15.97 13.94
C ASN A 64 0.60 17.06 14.34
N HIS A 65 0.06 17.76 13.36
CA HIS A 65 -0.97 18.76 13.60
C HIS A 65 -2.31 18.15 14.05
N TYR A 66 -2.52 16.85 13.79
CA TYR A 66 -3.77 16.16 14.06
C TYR A 66 -3.56 14.91 14.95
N PRO A 67 -4.51 14.61 15.84
CA PRO A 67 -4.44 13.41 16.66
C PRO A 67 -4.57 12.15 15.81
N MET A 68 -4.17 11.02 16.38
CA MET A 68 -4.26 9.71 15.77
C MET A 68 -5.18 8.81 16.58
N THR A 69 -6.12 8.15 15.90
CA THR A 69 -6.92 7.07 16.47
C THR A 69 -6.60 5.78 15.73
N ILE A 70 -6.31 4.71 16.47
CA ILE A 70 -6.13 3.37 15.94
C ILE A 70 -7.40 2.57 16.23
N TYR A 71 -7.99 2.03 15.16
CA TYR A 71 -9.13 1.14 15.22
C TYR A 71 -8.67 -0.32 15.09
N THR A 72 -9.39 -1.23 15.73
CA THR A 72 -9.41 -2.66 15.37
C THR A 72 -10.84 -3.05 15.02
N SER A 73 -11.01 -4.29 14.54
CA SER A 73 -12.28 -4.79 14.04
C SER A 73 -12.66 -6.15 14.59
N ASP A 74 -13.96 -6.43 14.57
CA ASP A 74 -14.47 -7.79 14.69
C ASP A 74 -14.04 -8.64 13.47
N PRO A 75 -13.63 -9.92 13.64
CA PRO A 75 -13.22 -10.78 12.53
C PRO A 75 -14.30 -11.06 11.46
N SER A 76 -15.57 -10.71 11.73
CA SER A 76 -16.66 -10.79 10.76
C SER A 76 -16.76 -9.57 9.83
N ILE A 77 -15.94 -8.53 10.05
CA ILE A 77 -16.05 -7.26 9.32
C ILE A 77 -15.89 -7.42 7.80
N ILE A 78 -15.06 -8.36 7.34
CA ILE A 78 -14.93 -8.73 5.94
C ILE A 78 -15.41 -10.17 5.72
N ARG A 79 -16.25 -10.34 4.70
CA ARG A 79 -16.63 -11.64 4.15
C ARG A 79 -15.71 -11.96 2.98
N TYR A 80 -14.85 -12.96 3.18
CA TYR A 80 -13.83 -13.34 2.20
C TYR A 80 -14.37 -14.32 1.15
N SER A 81 -13.90 -14.16 -0.08
CA SER A 81 -14.07 -15.16 -1.14
C SER A 81 -13.07 -16.28 -0.99
N LEU A 82 -13.53 -17.52 -1.16
CA LEU A 82 -12.66 -18.71 -1.23
C LEU A 82 -12.06 -18.91 -2.63
N LYS A 83 -12.56 -18.20 -3.64
CA LYS A 83 -12.17 -18.34 -5.05
C LYS A 83 -11.31 -17.15 -5.47
N VAL A 84 -10.20 -16.94 -4.78
CA VAL A 84 -9.22 -15.90 -5.11
C VAL A 84 -7.93 -16.60 -5.54
N GLN A 85 -7.35 -16.16 -6.65
CA GLN A 85 -6.13 -16.73 -7.22
C GLN A 85 -5.14 -15.59 -7.46
N PRO A 86 -4.38 -15.19 -6.42
CA PRO A 86 -3.38 -14.15 -6.57
C PRO A 86 -2.32 -14.57 -7.60
N LYS A 87 -1.90 -13.63 -8.44
CA LYS A 87 -0.88 -13.86 -9.48
C LYS A 87 0.21 -12.81 -9.35
N LYS A 88 1.45 -13.26 -9.20
CA LYS A 88 2.62 -12.40 -9.29
C LYS A 88 2.88 -11.99 -10.74
N ILE A 89 3.05 -10.69 -10.95
CA ILE A 89 3.67 -10.11 -12.13
C ILE A 89 4.91 -9.36 -11.65
N GLN A 90 6.06 -9.71 -12.21
CA GLN A 90 7.26 -8.91 -12.04
C GLN A 90 7.11 -7.68 -12.93
N ALA A 91 7.14 -6.47 -12.37
CA ALA A 91 7.06 -5.26 -13.20
C ALA A 91 8.37 -5.12 -14.01
N PRO A 92 8.35 -5.18 -15.35
CA PRO A 92 9.57 -5.14 -16.15
C PRO A 92 10.34 -3.81 -16.01
N ILE A 93 9.60 -2.74 -15.70
CA ILE A 93 10.11 -1.36 -15.67
C ILE A 93 10.75 -1.00 -14.32
N LEU A 94 10.40 -1.72 -13.26
CA LEU A 94 10.81 -1.42 -11.89
C LEU A 94 11.43 -2.67 -11.26
N GLN A 95 12.75 -2.77 -11.38
CA GLN A 95 13.53 -3.84 -10.78
C GLN A 95 13.19 -3.94 -9.28
N ASP A 96 13.09 -5.16 -8.77
CA ASP A 96 12.76 -5.48 -7.37
C ASP A 96 11.35 -5.10 -6.89
N THR A 97 10.43 -4.73 -7.80
CA THR A 97 9.01 -4.55 -7.48
C THR A 97 8.15 -5.74 -7.89
N ILE A 98 7.07 -5.96 -7.14
CA ILE A 98 6.17 -7.09 -7.33
C ILE A 98 4.74 -6.55 -7.40
N LEU A 99 4.05 -6.83 -8.50
CA LEU A 99 2.62 -6.62 -8.61
C LEU A 99 1.91 -7.94 -8.32
N ILE A 100 1.08 -7.98 -7.29
CA ILE A 100 0.19 -9.11 -6.99
C ILE A 100 -1.19 -8.75 -7.50
N GLN A 101 -1.61 -9.36 -8.60
CA GLN A 101 -2.96 -9.24 -9.12
C GLN A 101 -3.92 -10.16 -8.35
N ASN A 102 -5.21 -9.79 -8.32
CA ASN A 102 -6.27 -10.58 -7.69
C ASN A 102 -5.96 -10.94 -6.23
N LEU A 103 -5.33 -10.03 -5.47
CA LEU A 103 -5.12 -10.22 -4.03
C LEU A 103 -6.44 -10.14 -3.27
N LEU A 104 -7.28 -9.18 -3.65
CA LEU A 104 -8.63 -8.99 -3.13
C LEU A 104 -9.63 -9.01 -4.28
N THR A 105 -10.83 -9.51 -4.00
CA THR A 105 -11.98 -9.29 -4.88
C THR A 105 -12.45 -7.83 -4.78
N LEU A 106 -13.21 -7.36 -5.78
CA LEU A 106 -13.83 -6.04 -5.73
C LEU A 106 -14.81 -5.88 -4.56
N ASP A 107 -15.49 -6.97 -4.16
CA ASP A 107 -16.37 -6.91 -3.00
C ASP A 107 -15.59 -6.80 -1.68
N GLU A 108 -14.49 -7.52 -1.52
CA GLU A 108 -13.60 -7.37 -0.35
C GLU A 108 -13.02 -5.94 -0.27
N CYS A 109 -12.60 -5.37 -1.41
CA CYS A 109 -12.16 -3.98 -1.47
C CYS A 109 -13.27 -3.02 -1.02
N ARG A 110 -14.49 -3.21 -1.54
CA ARG A 110 -15.66 -2.42 -1.16
C ARG A 110 -15.98 -2.52 0.33
N GLN A 111 -15.89 -3.72 0.92
CA GLN A 111 -16.12 -3.93 2.35
C GLN A 111 -15.09 -3.19 3.22
N ILE A 112 -13.80 -3.23 2.85
CA ILE A 112 -12.73 -2.46 3.53
C ILE A 112 -13.00 -0.96 3.45
N LEU A 113 -13.39 -0.45 2.28
CA LEU A 113 -13.71 0.97 2.09
C LEU A 113 -14.90 1.41 2.93
N LEU A 114 -15.98 0.62 2.96
CA LEU A 114 -17.16 0.90 3.76
C LEU A 114 -16.84 0.93 5.26
N ALA A 115 -15.99 0.01 5.72
CA ALA A 115 -15.54 -0.02 7.10
C ALA A 115 -14.74 1.25 7.45
N ALA A 116 -13.76 1.63 6.62
CA ALA A 116 -12.96 2.84 6.84
C ALA A 116 -13.81 4.13 6.80
N GLU A 117 -14.71 4.28 5.81
CA GLU A 117 -15.61 5.45 5.74
C GLU A 117 -16.56 5.53 6.95
N SER A 118 -16.98 4.39 7.53
CA SER A 118 -17.91 4.37 8.67
C SER A 118 -17.36 5.01 9.95
N VAL A 119 -16.03 5.10 10.08
CA VAL A 119 -15.34 5.78 11.20
C VAL A 119 -14.78 7.15 10.80
N GLY A 120 -14.81 7.48 9.51
CA GLY A 120 -14.33 8.74 8.95
C GLY A 120 -12.81 8.80 8.85
N PHE A 121 -12.33 9.53 7.84
CA PHE A 121 -10.90 9.76 7.63
C PHE A 121 -10.44 11.07 8.28
N THR A 122 -9.32 11.02 8.99
CA THR A 122 -8.72 12.18 9.68
C THR A 122 -7.53 12.70 8.87
N PRO A 123 -7.29 14.02 8.80
CA PRO A 123 -6.08 14.56 8.18
C PRO A 123 -4.80 14.03 8.85
N ASP A 124 -3.76 13.80 8.07
CA ASP A 124 -2.44 13.39 8.57
C ASP A 124 -1.37 14.34 8.03
N GLU A 125 -0.91 15.25 8.88
CA GLU A 125 0.04 16.30 8.52
C GLU A 125 1.14 16.42 9.59
N PRO A 126 2.27 15.72 9.40
CA PRO A 126 3.40 15.81 10.31
C PRO A 126 3.87 17.26 10.44
N VAL A 127 4.22 17.66 11.67
CA VAL A 127 4.84 18.95 11.95
C VAL A 127 6.26 18.90 11.38
N VAL A 128 6.45 19.52 10.21
CA VAL A 128 7.76 19.61 9.54
C VAL A 128 8.25 21.05 9.53
N ASP A 129 9.54 21.24 9.82
CA ASP A 129 10.19 22.57 9.84
C ASP A 129 10.21 23.24 8.46
N THR A 130 10.08 22.46 7.39
CA THR A 130 10.12 22.98 6.01
C THR A 130 8.76 22.88 5.34
N ALA A 131 8.17 24.03 4.99
CA ALA A 131 6.89 24.11 4.28
C ALA A 131 6.87 23.36 2.94
N ASN A 132 8.04 23.15 2.31
CA ASN A 132 8.20 22.43 1.05
C ASN A 132 8.15 20.90 1.16
N SER A 133 8.08 20.34 2.36
CA SER A 133 8.01 18.89 2.61
C SER A 133 6.59 18.41 2.95
N ARG A 134 5.60 19.31 2.89
CA ARG A 134 4.22 19.02 3.31
C ARG A 134 3.48 18.24 2.23
N SER A 135 3.09 17.01 2.56
CA SER A 135 2.03 16.29 1.86
C SER A 135 0.71 16.96 2.22
N THR A 136 0.05 17.58 1.24
CA THR A 136 -1.17 18.34 1.47
C THR A 136 -2.36 17.39 1.35
N LEU A 137 -3.20 17.34 2.40
CA LEU A 137 -4.53 16.70 2.40
C LEU A 137 -4.56 15.16 2.35
N ALA A 138 -3.50 14.48 2.77
CA ALA A 138 -3.60 13.04 3.03
C ALA A 138 -4.55 12.83 4.21
N HIS A 139 -5.66 12.11 3.99
CA HIS A 139 -6.54 11.68 5.08
C HIS A 139 -6.43 10.18 5.24
N ASN A 140 -6.39 9.70 6.48
CA ASN A 140 -6.29 8.28 6.75
C ASN A 140 -7.22 7.77 7.86
N VAL A 141 -7.42 6.46 7.82
CA VAL A 141 -7.87 5.64 8.95
C VAL A 141 -6.71 4.71 9.27
N ILE A 142 -6.29 4.70 10.53
CA ILE A 142 -5.31 3.74 11.01
C ILE A 142 -6.06 2.55 11.60
N TRP A 143 -5.82 1.39 10.99
CA TRP A 143 -6.55 0.17 11.28
C TRP A 143 -5.54 -0.92 11.63
N LEU A 144 -5.51 -1.32 12.89
CA LEU A 144 -4.85 -2.54 13.32
C LEU A 144 -5.78 -3.72 13.01
N THR A 145 -5.49 -4.42 11.91
CA THR A 145 -6.39 -5.44 11.37
C THR A 145 -6.57 -6.61 12.32
N ASP A 146 -7.76 -7.18 12.34
CA ASP A 146 -8.01 -8.39 13.12
C ASP A 146 -7.15 -9.57 12.61
N PRO A 147 -6.93 -10.62 13.43
CA PRO A 147 -6.10 -11.75 13.04
C PRO A 147 -6.54 -12.42 11.73
N LYS A 148 -7.85 -12.48 11.44
CA LYS A 148 -8.36 -13.15 10.24
C LYS A 148 -8.06 -12.33 8.98
N LEU A 149 -8.19 -11.01 9.02
CA LEU A 149 -7.79 -10.14 7.90
C LEU A 149 -6.28 -10.23 7.65
N THR A 150 -5.48 -10.11 8.71
CA THR A 150 -4.02 -10.21 8.62
C THR A 150 -3.58 -11.55 8.03
N GLN A 151 -4.14 -12.65 8.54
CA GLN A 151 -3.84 -14.00 8.07
C GLN A 151 -4.26 -14.21 6.61
N THR A 152 -5.45 -13.75 6.22
CA THR A 152 -5.93 -13.90 4.83
C THR A 152 -5.00 -13.20 3.84
N ILE A 153 -4.54 -11.99 4.16
CA ILE A 153 -3.64 -11.23 3.28
C ILE A 153 -2.25 -11.87 3.27
N HIS A 154 -1.77 -12.35 4.42
CA HIS A 154 -0.54 -13.11 4.51
C HIS A 154 -0.57 -14.36 3.61
N GLU A 155 -1.55 -15.24 3.77
CA GLU A 155 -1.69 -16.48 2.98
C GLU A 155 -1.77 -16.22 1.47
N ARG A 156 -2.50 -15.18 1.07
CA ARG A 156 -2.65 -14.81 -0.34
C ARG A 156 -1.40 -14.18 -0.95
N SER A 157 -0.52 -13.58 -0.14
CA SER A 157 0.64 -12.84 -0.64
C SER A 157 1.97 -13.58 -0.51
N THR A 158 2.16 -14.37 0.55
CA THR A 158 3.41 -15.09 0.84
C THR A 158 3.99 -15.88 -0.34
N PRO A 159 3.20 -16.63 -1.15
CA PRO A 159 3.73 -17.34 -2.31
C PRO A 159 4.40 -16.44 -3.37
N HIS A 160 4.18 -15.13 -3.30
CA HIS A 160 4.67 -14.15 -4.27
C HIS A 160 5.78 -13.26 -3.72
N LEU A 161 6.03 -13.30 -2.41
CA LEU A 161 7.00 -12.45 -1.72
C LEU A 161 8.39 -13.14 -1.64
N PRO A 162 9.48 -12.37 -1.55
CA PRO A 162 10.80 -12.94 -1.29
C PRO A 162 10.80 -13.67 0.07
N ALA A 163 11.24 -14.92 0.08
CA ALA A 163 11.32 -15.72 1.30
C ALA A 163 12.40 -15.19 2.27
N THR A 164 13.44 -14.56 1.74
CA THR A 164 14.53 -13.96 2.49
C THR A 164 14.86 -12.55 1.98
N MET A 165 15.48 -11.75 2.84
CA MET A 165 16.03 -10.42 2.51
C MET A 165 17.42 -10.27 3.15
N PRO A 166 18.33 -9.49 2.52
CA PRO A 166 19.64 -9.19 3.10
C PRO A 166 19.53 -8.34 4.36
N GLU A 167 20.62 -8.26 5.14
CA GLU A 167 20.74 -7.29 6.24
C GLU A 167 20.80 -5.85 5.71
N ASP A 168 20.47 -4.88 6.57
CA ASP A 168 20.34 -3.47 6.18
C ASP A 168 21.69 -2.90 5.70
N GLY A 169 21.70 -2.22 4.56
CA GLY A 169 22.91 -1.59 4.03
C GLY A 169 23.95 -2.54 3.42
N ASP A 170 23.74 -3.86 3.45
CA ASP A 170 24.70 -4.81 2.88
C ASP A 170 24.56 -4.97 1.36
N VAL A 171 25.72 -4.97 0.71
CA VAL A 171 25.89 -5.25 -0.72
C VAL A 171 25.73 -6.76 -0.95
N TYR A 172 25.48 -7.15 -2.20
CA TYR A 172 25.71 -8.49 -2.73
C TYR A 172 27.19 -8.94 -2.58
N ASN A 173 27.75 -8.91 -1.38
CA ASN A 173 28.75 -9.87 -0.99
C ASN A 173 27.91 -11.09 -0.64
N ASN A 174 28.05 -12.18 -1.39
CA ASN A 174 27.53 -13.50 -1.03
C ASN A 174 28.15 -14.05 0.29
N GLU A 175 28.68 -13.17 1.12
CA GLU A 175 29.37 -13.39 2.39
C GLU A 175 28.62 -12.76 3.57
N SER A 176 27.52 -11.99 3.35
CA SER A 176 26.64 -11.63 4.47
C SER A 176 25.98 -12.92 4.96
N THR A 177 26.46 -13.44 6.08
CA THR A 177 26.00 -14.69 6.71
C THR A 177 24.66 -14.50 7.44
N SER A 178 24.16 -13.27 7.53
CA SER A 178 23.00 -12.87 8.34
C SER A 178 21.80 -12.54 7.45
N ASN A 179 20.98 -13.54 7.13
CA ASN A 179 19.76 -13.35 6.35
C ASN A 179 18.56 -13.05 7.26
N ARG A 180 17.62 -12.23 6.77
CA ARG A 180 16.30 -12.09 7.36
C ARG A 180 15.32 -13.00 6.63
N VAL A 181 14.38 -13.59 7.36
CA VAL A 181 13.33 -14.46 6.80
C VAL A 181 11.97 -13.79 6.85
N LEU A 182 11.15 -14.05 5.84
CA LEU A 182 9.77 -13.56 5.79
C LEU A 182 9.00 -13.98 7.06
N ASP A 183 8.49 -13.01 7.80
CA ASP A 183 7.75 -13.22 9.06
C ASP A 183 6.23 -13.01 8.88
N GLY A 184 5.83 -12.21 7.88
CA GLY A 184 4.43 -12.04 7.51
C GLY A 184 4.09 -10.61 7.05
N ILE A 185 2.84 -10.22 7.24
CA ILE A 185 2.31 -8.88 6.91
C ILE A 185 2.02 -8.13 8.20
N ASN A 186 2.40 -6.86 8.25
CA ASN A 186 2.12 -6.02 9.42
C ASN A 186 0.60 -5.82 9.57
N PRO A 187 -0.02 -6.07 10.74
CA PRO A 187 -1.45 -5.82 10.93
C PRO A 187 -1.78 -4.32 10.97
N ARG A 188 -0.78 -3.44 11.13
CA ARG A 188 -1.01 -2.01 11.28
C ARG A 188 -1.19 -1.30 9.92
N TRP A 189 -2.40 -1.30 9.41
CA TRP A 189 -2.75 -0.68 8.13
C TRP A 189 -2.98 0.83 8.26
N ARG A 190 -2.71 1.52 7.17
CA ARG A 190 -3.13 2.91 6.92
C ARG A 190 -4.01 2.90 5.67
N VAL A 191 -5.30 3.09 5.85
CA VAL A 191 -6.22 3.28 4.72
C VAL A 191 -6.22 4.76 4.39
N TYR A 192 -5.77 5.12 3.20
CA TYR A 192 -5.72 6.51 2.76
C TYR A 192 -6.86 6.85 1.80
N ARG A 193 -7.31 8.10 1.86
CA ARG A 193 -8.23 8.72 0.92
C ARG A 193 -7.58 9.94 0.27
N TYR A 194 -7.49 9.94 -1.05
CA TYR A 194 -6.98 11.05 -1.85
C TYR A 194 -8.10 11.63 -2.71
N VAL A 195 -8.41 12.90 -2.48
CA VAL A 195 -9.37 13.69 -3.25
C VAL A 195 -8.64 14.63 -4.21
N PRO A 196 -9.32 15.29 -5.16
CA PRO A 196 -8.64 16.20 -6.08
C PRO A 196 -7.86 17.29 -5.35
N GLY A 197 -6.59 17.46 -5.75
CA GLY A 197 -5.65 18.39 -5.09
C GLY A 197 -4.87 17.81 -3.91
N ALA A 198 -5.19 16.59 -3.44
CA ALA A 198 -4.34 15.88 -2.50
C ALA A 198 -3.06 15.39 -3.21
N ILE A 199 -1.90 15.68 -2.62
CA ILE A 199 -0.60 15.30 -3.16
C ILE A 199 0.20 14.61 -2.05
N TYR A 200 0.69 13.42 -2.36
CA TYR A 200 1.64 12.72 -1.51
C TYR A 200 3.01 12.77 -2.19
N ARG A 201 3.85 13.70 -1.75
CA ARG A 201 5.08 14.10 -2.44
C ARG A 201 6.10 12.95 -2.56
N PRO A 202 7.09 13.04 -3.48
CA PRO A 202 8.15 12.05 -3.57
C PRO A 202 8.85 11.81 -2.23
N HIS A 203 8.92 10.56 -1.80
CA HIS A 203 9.51 10.14 -0.53
C HIS A 203 10.01 8.70 -0.59
N ILE A 204 10.76 8.31 0.44
CA ILE A 204 11.10 6.92 0.75
C ILE A 204 10.31 6.53 1.98
N ASP A 205 9.64 5.38 1.92
CA ASP A 205 8.91 4.85 3.05
C ASP A 205 9.86 4.40 4.18
N GLY A 206 9.52 4.73 5.42
CA GLY A 206 10.25 4.24 6.60
C GLY A 206 9.88 2.80 6.95
N GLY A 207 10.82 2.09 7.60
CA GLY A 207 10.58 0.76 8.15
C GLY A 207 9.74 0.81 9.44
N TRP A 208 8.92 -0.21 9.65
CA TRP A 208 8.04 -0.38 10.80
C TRP A 208 8.32 -1.70 11.53
N PRO A 209 8.35 -1.72 12.87
CA PRO A 209 8.46 -2.97 13.62
C PRO A 209 7.17 -3.79 13.52
N LYS A 210 7.22 -5.05 13.98
CA LYS A 210 6.05 -5.93 14.08
C LYS A 210 5.07 -5.40 15.13
N SER A 211 4.07 -4.66 14.66
CA SER A 211 2.92 -4.27 15.48
C SER A 211 2.02 -5.47 15.75
N GLU A 212 1.36 -5.49 16.90
CA GLU A 212 0.47 -6.58 17.29
C GLU A 212 -0.76 -6.07 18.05
N TYR A 213 -1.90 -6.72 17.80
CA TYR A 213 -3.12 -6.57 18.59
C TYR A 213 -3.29 -7.79 19.49
N HIS A 214 -3.29 -7.58 20.79
CA HIS A 214 -3.50 -8.65 21.77
C HIS A 214 -5.00 -8.76 22.07
N VAL A 215 -5.66 -9.76 21.49
CA VAL A 215 -7.12 -9.96 21.62
C VAL A 215 -7.54 -10.17 23.08
N ASP A 216 -6.74 -10.89 23.87
CA ASP A 216 -7.06 -11.27 25.25
C ASP A 216 -6.99 -10.08 26.22
N THR A 217 -6.06 -9.16 25.99
CA THR A 217 -5.85 -7.97 26.84
C THR A 217 -6.48 -6.71 26.26
N ASP A 218 -6.99 -6.78 25.03
CA ASP A 218 -7.49 -5.64 24.26
C ASP A 218 -6.47 -4.50 24.14
N THR A 219 -5.21 -4.84 23.86
CA THR A 219 -4.11 -3.86 23.80
C THR A 219 -3.37 -3.89 22.47
N TYR A 220 -2.80 -2.73 22.12
CA TYR A 220 -1.89 -2.54 20.99
C TYR A 220 -0.44 -2.51 21.47
N THR A 221 0.41 -3.30 20.84
CA THR A 221 1.88 -3.22 21.00
C THR A 221 2.52 -2.72 19.72
N PHE A 222 3.28 -1.64 19.81
CA PHE A 222 3.97 -1.03 18.66
C PHE A 222 5.02 -1.95 18.05
N ASP A 223 5.87 -2.55 18.89
CA ASP A 223 6.89 -3.54 18.52
C ASP A 223 6.81 -4.77 19.43
N ALA A 224 6.04 -5.76 19.01
CA ALA A 224 5.90 -7.03 19.71
C ALA A 224 7.13 -7.94 19.55
N SER A 225 8.01 -7.63 18.59
CA SER A 225 9.22 -8.41 18.31
C SER A 225 10.45 -7.93 19.09
N GLN A 226 10.34 -6.83 19.82
CA GLN A 226 11.44 -6.21 20.58
C GLN A 226 12.68 -5.98 19.71
N GLY A 227 12.47 -5.45 18.50
CA GLY A 227 13.51 -5.12 17.54
C GLY A 227 13.95 -6.26 16.62
N SER A 228 13.51 -7.50 16.84
CA SER A 228 13.95 -8.65 16.04
C SER A 228 13.28 -8.73 14.65
N THR A 229 12.09 -8.15 14.49
CA THR A 229 11.31 -8.15 13.24
C THR A 229 10.97 -6.73 12.79
N TRP A 230 11.32 -6.41 11.55
CA TRP A 230 11.03 -5.12 10.94
C TRP A 230 10.59 -5.27 9.49
N SER A 231 9.83 -4.31 9.00
CA SER A 231 9.41 -4.29 7.61
C SER A 231 10.56 -3.96 6.67
N ARG A 232 10.55 -4.59 5.50
CA ARG A 232 11.56 -4.35 4.44
C ARG A 232 10.94 -3.97 3.10
N LEU A 233 9.66 -4.27 2.91
CA LEU A 233 8.92 -3.92 1.71
C LEU A 233 7.65 -3.15 2.10
N THR A 234 7.35 -2.08 1.37
CA THR A 234 6.02 -1.46 1.38
C THR A 234 5.05 -2.40 0.68
N PHE A 235 3.85 -2.55 1.23
CA PHE A 235 2.75 -3.32 0.65
C PHE A 235 1.55 -2.39 0.43
N LEU A 236 1.33 -2.01 -0.82
CA LEU A 236 0.33 -1.03 -1.23
C LEU A 236 -0.85 -1.70 -1.95
N ILE A 237 -1.99 -1.84 -1.27
CA ILE A 237 -3.21 -2.44 -1.83
C ILE A 237 -4.08 -1.34 -2.43
N TYR A 238 -4.44 -1.47 -3.70
CA TYR A 238 -5.37 -0.55 -4.37
C TYR A 238 -6.82 -0.99 -4.11
N LEU A 239 -7.61 -0.11 -3.50
CA LEU A 239 -8.98 -0.46 -3.06
C LEU A 239 -10.06 -0.02 -4.04
N ASN A 240 -9.76 0.91 -4.95
CA ASN A 240 -10.68 1.31 -6.01
C ASN A 240 -9.94 1.70 -7.30
N GLU A 241 -10.73 1.92 -8.35
CA GLU A 241 -10.27 2.40 -9.66
C GLU A 241 -11.35 3.32 -10.27
N GLY A 242 -11.08 3.91 -11.44
CA GLY A 242 -12.01 4.79 -12.14
C GLY A 242 -11.91 6.28 -11.79
N PHE A 243 -10.77 6.72 -11.25
CA PHE A 243 -10.37 8.12 -11.08
C PHE A 243 -9.34 8.53 -12.16
N GLU A 244 -9.11 9.84 -12.31
CA GLU A 244 -8.07 10.38 -13.21
C GLU A 244 -6.87 10.88 -12.38
N GLY A 245 -5.66 10.64 -12.88
CA GLY A 245 -4.42 10.78 -12.10
C GLY A 245 -4.29 9.69 -11.04
N GLY A 246 -3.65 10.00 -9.91
CA GLY A 246 -3.60 9.06 -8.79
C GLY A 246 -2.65 7.88 -9.00
N GLU A 247 -1.73 7.93 -9.95
CA GLU A 247 -0.74 6.87 -10.15
C GLU A 247 0.17 6.69 -8.92
N THR A 248 0.75 5.51 -8.77
CA THR A 248 1.94 5.35 -7.93
C THR A 248 3.14 5.56 -8.85
N THR A 249 3.84 6.67 -8.70
CA THR A 249 4.91 7.08 -9.61
C THR A 249 6.25 6.94 -8.92
N TYR A 250 7.18 6.24 -9.58
CA TYR A 250 8.51 5.96 -9.11
C TYR A 250 9.53 6.79 -9.90
N PHE A 251 10.54 7.32 -9.22
CA PHE A 251 11.59 8.11 -9.83
C PHE A 251 12.90 7.32 -9.77
N VAL A 252 13.37 6.87 -10.93
CA VAL A 252 14.55 6.00 -11.06
C VAL A 252 15.61 6.68 -11.92
N PRO A 253 16.91 6.41 -11.72
CA PRO A 253 17.96 6.96 -12.58
C PRO A 253 17.70 6.68 -14.06
N SER A 254 17.78 7.72 -14.89
CA SER A 254 17.59 7.59 -16.34
C SER A 254 18.71 6.75 -16.96
N LYS A 255 18.36 5.86 -17.88
CA LYS A 255 19.34 5.07 -18.66
C LYS A 255 20.00 5.90 -19.76
N ASP A 256 19.33 6.96 -20.21
CA ASP A 256 19.71 7.73 -21.39
C ASP A 256 20.40 9.05 -21.05
N SER A 257 20.37 9.49 -19.78
CA SER A 257 20.91 10.78 -19.36
C SER A 257 21.41 10.79 -17.92
N VAL A 258 22.69 11.12 -17.73
CA VAL A 258 23.32 11.25 -16.42
C VAL A 258 22.72 12.42 -15.64
N GLY A 259 22.39 12.22 -14.37
CA GLY A 259 21.84 13.26 -13.50
C GLY A 259 20.33 13.52 -13.67
N VAL A 260 19.64 12.71 -14.48
CA VAL A 260 18.20 12.80 -14.72
C VAL A 260 17.49 11.60 -14.08
N LEU A 261 16.29 11.82 -13.52
CA LEU A 261 15.40 10.76 -13.06
C LEU A 261 14.27 10.56 -14.07
N ASP A 262 14.04 9.32 -14.46
CA ASP A 262 12.86 8.89 -15.19
C ASP A 262 11.68 8.70 -14.23
N ALA A 263 10.52 9.23 -14.57
CA ALA A 263 9.26 8.90 -13.91
C ALA A 263 8.65 7.64 -14.54
N LYS A 264 8.40 6.61 -13.73
CA LYS A 264 7.73 5.37 -14.12
C LYS A 264 6.47 5.20 -13.28
N SER A 265 5.31 5.28 -13.91
CA SER A 265 4.02 5.29 -13.22
C SER A 265 3.30 3.95 -13.32
N VAL A 266 2.60 3.58 -12.25
CA VAL A 266 1.70 2.42 -12.22
C VAL A 266 0.30 2.90 -11.91
N VAL A 267 -0.63 2.56 -12.82
CA VAL A 267 -2.05 2.88 -12.66
C VAL A 267 -2.67 1.92 -11.64
N PRO A 268 -3.32 2.42 -10.57
CA PRO A 268 -4.01 1.61 -9.59
C PRO A 268 -5.11 0.75 -10.22
N ARG A 269 -5.13 -0.53 -9.86
CA ARG A 269 -6.19 -1.48 -10.25
C ARG A 269 -6.75 -2.12 -9.00
N ALA A 270 -8.06 -1.98 -8.81
CA ALA A 270 -8.72 -2.42 -7.58
C ALA A 270 -8.46 -3.93 -7.32
N GLY A 271 -8.09 -4.26 -6.09
CA GLY A 271 -7.77 -5.62 -5.67
C GLY A 271 -6.36 -6.10 -6.02
N CYS A 272 -5.56 -5.28 -6.69
CA CYS A 272 -4.13 -5.53 -6.86
C CYS A 272 -3.33 -4.92 -5.70
N ALA A 273 -2.13 -5.46 -5.48
CA ALA A 273 -1.15 -4.87 -4.58
C ALA A 273 0.21 -4.68 -5.24
N MET A 274 0.79 -3.51 -5.01
CA MET A 274 2.16 -3.20 -5.38
C MET A 274 3.07 -3.37 -4.17
N VAL A 275 4.13 -4.14 -4.31
CA VAL A 275 5.09 -4.44 -3.25
C VAL A 275 6.48 -4.04 -3.70
N PHE A 276 7.21 -3.27 -2.89
CA PHE A 276 8.51 -2.74 -3.27
C PHE A 276 9.41 -2.43 -2.06
N PRO A 277 10.75 -2.41 -2.22
CA PRO A 277 11.68 -2.16 -1.12
C PRO A 277 11.55 -0.74 -0.56
N HIS A 278 11.75 -0.61 0.76
CA HIS A 278 11.71 0.66 1.45
C HIS A 278 12.79 0.79 2.53
N GLY A 279 12.84 1.94 3.22
CA GLY A 279 13.73 2.18 4.34
C GLY A 279 15.20 2.06 3.94
N SER A 280 15.97 1.33 4.74
CA SER A 280 17.40 1.06 4.55
C SER A 280 17.72 -0.03 3.53
N VAL A 281 16.70 -0.62 2.89
CA VAL A 281 16.90 -1.70 1.92
C VAL A 281 17.49 -1.13 0.62
N LYS A 282 18.53 -1.77 0.10
CA LYS A 282 19.09 -1.43 -1.22
C LYS A 282 17.99 -1.56 -2.29
N GLY A 283 17.92 -0.58 -3.19
CA GLY A 283 16.83 -0.51 -4.17
C GLY A 283 15.55 0.05 -3.56
N ASN A 284 15.61 0.73 -2.40
CA ASN A 284 14.50 1.56 -1.94
C ASN A 284 14.07 2.53 -3.06
N LEU A 285 12.75 2.68 -3.21
CA LEU A 285 12.23 3.41 -4.35
C LEU A 285 11.67 4.75 -3.94
N LEU A 286 12.29 5.81 -4.47
CA LEU A 286 11.74 7.16 -4.40
C LEU A 286 10.43 7.15 -5.19
N HIS A 287 9.33 7.44 -4.51
CA HIS A 287 8.02 7.33 -5.11
C HIS A 287 7.04 8.35 -4.53
N GLU A 288 5.95 8.57 -5.26
CA GLU A 288 4.86 9.45 -4.88
C GLU A 288 3.50 8.81 -5.14
N GLY A 289 2.48 9.32 -4.47
CA GLY A 289 1.11 9.20 -4.92
C GLY A 289 0.79 10.42 -5.77
N SER A 290 0.86 10.26 -7.10
CA SER A 290 0.58 11.36 -8.04
C SER A 290 -0.82 11.92 -7.78
N GLY A 291 -0.99 13.23 -7.97
CA GLY A 291 -2.22 13.92 -7.60
C GLY A 291 -3.45 13.35 -8.32
N VAL A 292 -4.53 13.15 -7.57
CA VAL A 292 -5.84 12.87 -8.18
C VAL A 292 -6.36 14.16 -8.80
N THR A 293 -6.83 14.11 -10.04
CA THR A 293 -7.42 15.27 -10.73
C THR A 293 -8.94 15.17 -10.78
N LYS A 294 -9.49 13.95 -10.75
CA LYS A 294 -10.94 13.70 -10.75
C LYS A 294 -11.27 12.38 -10.07
N GLY A 295 -12.36 12.37 -9.30
CA GLY A 295 -12.77 11.21 -8.50
C GLY A 295 -12.03 11.16 -7.17
N VAL A 296 -12.00 9.98 -6.54
CA VAL A 296 -11.33 9.75 -5.26
C VAL A 296 -10.55 8.45 -5.36
N LYS A 297 -9.29 8.44 -4.90
CA LYS A 297 -8.45 7.25 -4.80
C LYS A 297 -8.39 6.77 -3.36
N TYR A 298 -8.51 5.46 -3.18
CA TYR A 298 -8.30 4.79 -1.91
C TYR A 298 -7.28 3.68 -2.01
N ILE A 299 -6.43 3.59 -0.99
CA ILE A 299 -5.43 2.54 -0.85
C ILE A 299 -5.41 2.07 0.61
N ALA A 300 -5.01 0.83 0.83
CA ALA A 300 -4.50 0.40 2.12
C ALA A 300 -3.00 0.19 2.00
N ARG A 301 -2.22 0.87 2.84
CA ARG A 301 -0.79 0.63 2.98
C ARG A 301 -0.54 -0.17 4.24
N THR A 302 0.22 -1.23 4.10
CA THR A 302 0.91 -1.93 5.19
C THR A 302 2.32 -2.27 4.71
N ASP A 303 3.00 -3.17 5.41
CA ASP A 303 4.40 -3.50 5.16
C ASP A 303 4.65 -5.02 5.32
N VAL A 304 5.61 -5.56 4.57
CA VAL A 304 6.05 -6.97 4.68
C VAL A 304 7.15 -7.06 5.74
N LEU A 305 6.93 -7.89 6.73
CA LEU A 305 7.80 -8.09 7.89
C LEU A 305 8.84 -9.17 7.63
N TYR A 306 10.07 -8.88 8.04
CA TYR A 306 11.18 -9.81 8.00
C TYR A 306 11.88 -9.88 9.36
N ARG A 307 12.09 -11.09 9.85
CA ARG A 307 12.72 -11.37 11.14
C ARG A 307 14.20 -11.72 10.93
N LYS A 308 15.06 -11.19 11.79
CA LYS A 308 16.49 -11.58 11.81
C LYS A 308 16.60 -13.06 12.19
N VAL A 309 17.40 -13.82 11.43
CA VAL A 309 17.82 -15.17 11.82
C VAL A 309 19.16 -15.03 12.52
N GLU A 310 19.27 -15.65 13.71
CA GLU A 310 20.54 -15.77 14.44
C GLU A 310 21.44 -16.83 13.83
#